data_AF-A0A830D8E9-F1
#
_entry.id   AF-A0A830D8E9-F1
#
_cell.length_a   1.000
_cell.length_b   1.000
_cell.length_c   1.000
_cell.angle_alpha   90.00
_cell.angle_beta   90.00
_cell.angle_gamma   90.00
#
_symmetry.space_group_name_H-M   'P 1'
#
loop_
_entity.id
_entity.type
_entity.pdbx_description
1 polymer ?
#
loop_
_entity_poly.entity_id
_entity_poly.type
_entity_poly.pdbx_seq_one_letter_code
_entity_poly.pdbx_strand_id
1 'polypeptide(L)'
;METREASPAHFLIKIESFSLLEKHGIDKYETREFKSGEYRWRLIIYPNDHKRGRDGEGYVSVYLAVSDTSALPANWEVNAVFLNLFV
;
A
#
# COMPACT_ATOMS: atom_id res chain seq x y z
N MET A 1 15.55 11.21 -19.68
CA MET A 1 14.44 11.76 -18.89
C MET A 1 13.22 10.91 -19.20
N GLU A 2 12.72 10.13 -18.24
CA GLU A 2 11.48 9.38 -18.44
C GLU A 2 10.30 10.35 -18.34
N THR A 3 9.69 10.67 -19.47
CA THR A 3 8.45 11.43 -19.54
C THR A 3 7.28 10.49 -19.29
N ARG A 4 6.52 10.73 -18.22
CA ARG A 4 5.30 9.94 -17.93
C ARG A 4 4.18 10.40 -18.85
N GLU A 5 3.57 9.46 -19.56
CA GLU A 5 2.43 9.71 -20.46
C GLU A 5 1.17 10.21 -19.73
N ALA A 6 1.03 9.94 -18.43
CA ALA A 6 -0.09 10.38 -17.60
C ALA A 6 0.38 11.09 -16.33
N SER A 7 -0.41 12.07 -15.86
CA SER A 7 -0.18 12.74 -14.58
C SER A 7 -0.17 11.74 -13.42
N PRO A 8 0.66 11.94 -12.38
CA PRO A 8 0.66 11.06 -11.21
C PRO A 8 -0.74 10.99 -10.59
N ALA A 9 -1.26 9.78 -10.38
CA ALA A 9 -2.47 9.61 -9.60
C ALA A 9 -2.13 9.83 -8.12
N HIS A 10 -2.86 10.73 -7.47
CA HIS A 10 -2.76 10.92 -6.03
C HIS A 10 -3.85 10.10 -5.33
N PHE A 11 -3.44 9.29 -4.36
CA PHE A 11 -4.36 8.58 -3.47
C PHE A 11 -4.09 9.03 -2.04
N LEU A 12 -5.13 9.55 -1.39
CA LEU A 12 -5.08 10.01 -0.01
C LEU A 12 -5.93 9.09 0.86
N ILE A 13 -5.37 8.72 2.01
CA ILE A 13 -6.06 8.01 3.07
C ILE A 13 -5.89 8.75 4.38
N LYS A 14 -6.92 8.67 5.22
CA LYS A 14 -6.90 9.20 6.59
C LYS A 14 -7.34 8.08 7.52
N ILE A 15 -6.53 7.83 8.54
CA ILE A 15 -6.86 6.88 9.62
C ILE A 15 -7.02 7.71 10.89
N GLU A 16 -8.25 7.91 11.33
CA GLU A 16 -8.53 8.83 12.47
C GLU A 16 -8.18 8.23 13.82
N SER A 17 -8.19 6.90 13.95
CA SER A 17 -7.97 6.21 15.22
C SER A 17 -6.92 5.11 15.07
N PHE A 18 -5.73 5.48 14.61
CA PHE A 18 -4.65 4.55 14.31
C PHE A 18 -4.29 3.65 15.50
N SER A 19 -4.23 4.20 16.71
CA SER A 19 -3.93 3.44 17.93
C SER A 19 -4.95 2.34 18.24
N LEU A 20 -6.18 2.45 17.74
CA LEU A 20 -7.18 1.39 17.90
C LEU A 20 -6.86 0.18 17.03
N LEU A 21 -6.14 0.34 15.91
CA LEU A 21 -5.71 -0.79 15.08
C LEU A 21 -4.77 -1.69 15.88
N GLU A 22 -3.78 -1.09 16.55
CA GLU A 22 -2.86 -1.82 17.41
C GLU A 22 -3.56 -2.39 18.65
N LYS A 23 -4.34 -1.58 19.35
CA LYS A 23 -5.03 -2.00 20.59
C LYS A 23 -5.94 -3.22 20.39
N HIS A 24 -6.59 -3.33 19.23
CA HIS A 24 -7.48 -4.45 18.92
C HIS A 24 -6.76 -5.60 18.20
N GLY A 25 -5.43 -5.55 18.06
CA GLY A 25 -4.67 -6.60 17.39
C GLY A 25 -4.99 -6.73 15.90
N ILE A 26 -5.30 -5.61 15.23
CA ILE A 26 -5.52 -5.62 13.78
C ILE A 26 -4.16 -5.75 13.08
N ASP A 27 -3.89 -6.93 12.54
CA ASP A 27 -2.66 -7.23 11.82
C ASP A 27 -2.40 -6.29 10.63
N LYS A 28 -3.46 -5.98 9.86
CA LYS A 28 -3.37 -5.11 8.69
C LYS A 28 -4.66 -4.37 8.40
N TYR A 29 -4.53 -3.21 7.78
CA TYR A 29 -5.59 -2.40 7.20
C TYR A 29 -5.39 -2.32 5.68
N GLU A 30 -6.40 -2.71 4.92
CA GLU A 30 -6.39 -2.60 3.46
C GLU A 30 -7.29 -1.44 3.02
N THR A 31 -6.78 -0.60 2.13
CA THR A 31 -7.55 0.52 1.62
C THR A 31 -8.56 0.07 0.58
N ARG A 32 -9.52 0.94 0.27
CA ARG A 32 -10.28 0.83 -0.98
C ARG A 32 -9.33 0.81 -2.19
N GLU A 33 -9.81 0.22 -3.27
CA GLU A 33 -9.09 0.23 -4.54
C GLU A 33 -9.07 1.63 -5.14
N PHE A 34 -7.98 1.93 -5.86
CA PHE A 34 -7.84 3.12 -6.68
C PHE A 34 -7.19 2.78 -8.01
N LYS A 35 -7.52 3.56 -9.04
CA LYS A 35 -6.97 3.36 -10.39
C LYS A 35 -5.76 4.27 -10.59
N SER A 36 -4.70 3.72 -11.16
CA SER A 36 -3.52 4.47 -11.60
C SER A 36 -2.84 3.71 -12.74
N GLY A 37 -2.62 4.39 -13.87
CA GLY A 37 -2.36 3.71 -15.14
C GLY A 37 -3.49 2.72 -15.47
N GLU A 38 -3.12 1.56 -16.00
CA GLU A 38 -4.07 0.51 -16.41
C GLU A 38 -4.46 -0.44 -15.27
N TYR A 39 -3.98 -0.21 -14.04
CA TYR A 39 -4.14 -1.15 -12.93
C TYR A 39 -5.00 -0.59 -11.81
N ARG A 40 -5.70 -1.50 -11.12
CA ARG A 40 -6.33 -1.25 -9.83
C ARG A 40 -5.35 -1.61 -8.73
N TRP A 41 -5.11 -0.65 -7.86
CA TRP A 41 -4.16 -0.74 -6.76
C TRP A 41 -4.88 -0.62 -5.43
N ARG A 42 -4.24 -1.12 -4.38
CA ARG A 42 -4.61 -0.89 -2.98
C ARG A 42 -3.35 -0.73 -2.14
N LEU A 43 -3.45 0.01 -1.05
CA LEU A 43 -2.42 0.02 -0.02
C LEU A 43 -2.76 -1.02 1.05
N ILE A 44 -1.74 -1.75 1.49
CA ILE A 44 -1.82 -2.67 2.62
C ILE A 44 -0.93 -2.10 3.72
N ILE A 45 -1.52 -1.77 4.84
CA ILE A 45 -0.86 -1.09 5.96
C ILE A 45 -0.81 -2.05 7.13
N TYR A 46 0.39 -2.29 7.64
CA TYR A 46 0.63 -3.05 8.86
C TYR A 46 0.91 -2.05 9.97
N PRO A 47 -0.03 -1.84 10.92
CA PRO A 47 0.11 -0.85 11.97
C PRO A 47 1.28 -1.13 12.91
N ASN A 48 1.59 -2.42 13.09
CA ASN A 48 2.74 -2.90 13.85
C ASN A 48 3.19 -4.24 13.24
N ASP A 49 4.35 -4.28 12.59
CA ASP A 49 4.85 -5.46 11.89
C ASP A 49 5.58 -6.43 12.84
N HIS A 50 4.79 -7.08 13.70
CA HIS A 50 5.30 -8.10 14.63
C HIS A 50 5.90 -9.33 13.92
N LYS A 51 5.67 -9.50 12.61
CA LYS A 51 6.12 -10.68 11.86
C LYS A 51 7.63 -10.66 11.58
N ARG A 52 8.30 -9.51 11.74
CA ARG A 52 9.75 -9.38 11.62
C ARG A 52 10.52 -9.57 12.94
N GLY A 53 9.84 -9.94 14.03
CA GLY A 53 10.48 -10.04 15.35
C GLY A 53 10.86 -8.67 15.91
N ARG A 54 11.86 -8.61 16.81
CA ARG A 54 12.26 -7.36 17.52
C ARG A 54 12.63 -6.20 16.58
N ASP A 55 13.02 -6.48 15.34
CA ASP A 55 13.43 -5.46 14.37
C ASP A 55 12.22 -4.81 13.64
N GLY A 56 11.02 -5.37 13.80
CA GLY A 56 9.76 -4.85 13.24
C GLY A 56 8.89 -4.07 14.23
N GLU A 57 9.22 -4.12 15.52
CA GLU A 57 8.48 -3.39 16.56
C GLU A 57 8.68 -1.88 16.39
N GLY A 58 7.57 -1.12 16.44
CA GLY A 58 7.58 0.33 16.39
C GLY A 58 7.57 0.95 14.99
N TYR A 59 7.49 0.13 13.94
CA TYR A 59 7.37 0.61 12.55
C TYR A 59 6.00 0.32 11.96
N VAL A 60 5.53 1.27 11.14
CA VAL A 60 4.37 1.07 10.27
C VAL A 60 4.89 0.68 8.89
N SER A 61 4.48 -0.48 8.40
CA SER A 61 4.84 -0.93 7.05
C SER A 61 3.70 -0.69 6.08
N VAL A 62 4.01 -0.15 4.90
CA VAL A 62 3.04 0.16 3.84
C VAL A 62 3.48 -0.51 2.55
N TYR A 63 2.59 -1.29 1.97
CA TYR A 63 2.79 -1.99 0.70
C TYR A 63 1.80 -1.49 -0.34
N LEU A 64 2.27 -1.36 -1.58
CA LEU A 64 1.43 -1.14 -2.75
C LEU A 64 1.18 -2.48 -3.44
N ALA A 65 -0.08 -2.85 -3.66
CA ALA A 65 -0.46 -4.11 -4.28
C ALA A 65 -1.43 -3.88 -5.45
N VAL A 66 -1.26 -4.66 -6.51
CA VAL A 66 -2.27 -4.79 -7.58
C VAL A 66 -3.41 -5.66 -7.05
N SER A 67 -4.65 -5.17 -7.14
CA SER A 67 -5.79 -5.83 -6.50
C SER A 67 -6.29 -7.07 -7.24
N ASP A 68 -6.25 -7.06 -8.58
CA ASP A 68 -6.71 -8.16 -9.41
C ASP A 68 -5.57 -8.62 -10.33
N THR A 69 -5.03 -9.79 -10.02
CA THR A 69 -3.97 -10.45 -10.80
C THR A 69 -4.47 -11.67 -11.53
N SER A 70 -5.75 -12.02 -11.41
CA SER A 70 -6.32 -13.27 -11.93
C SER A 70 -6.26 -13.38 -13.45
N ALA A 71 -6.38 -12.23 -14.13
CA ALA A 71 -6.32 -12.13 -15.58
C ALA A 71 -4.89 -11.89 -16.12
N LEU A 72 -3.89 -11.77 -15.25
CA LEU A 72 -2.52 -11.45 -15.64
C LEU A 72 -1.74 -12.75 -15.93
N PRO A 73 -0.85 -12.75 -16.94
CA PRO A 73 -0.06 -13.93 -17.25
C PRO A 73 0.90 -14.30 -16.11
N ALA A 74 1.36 -15.54 -16.09
CA ALA A 74 2.40 -15.95 -15.16
C ALA A 74 3.68 -15.13 -15.38
N ASN A 75 4.38 -14.78 -14.29
CA ASN A 75 5.61 -13.98 -14.27
C ASN A 75 5.48 -12.55 -14.81
N TRP A 76 4.27 -12.00 -14.82
CA TRP A 76 4.10 -10.59 -15.17
C TRP A 76 4.69 -9.67 -14.09
N GLU A 77 5.13 -8.49 -14.51
CA GLU A 77 5.65 -7.45 -13.61
C GLU A 77 5.14 -6.07 -14.05
N VAL A 78 5.03 -5.15 -13.09
CA VAL A 78 4.72 -3.73 -13.33
C VAL A 78 5.74 -2.85 -12.64
N ASN A 79 6.26 -1.88 -13.39
CA ASN A 79 7.08 -0.82 -12.82
C ASN A 79 6.18 0.23 -12.19
N ALA A 80 6.37 0.46 -10.89
CA ALA A 80 5.66 1.49 -10.14
C ALA A 80 6.66 2.37 -9.39
N VAL A 81 6.56 3.68 -9.60
CA VAL A 81 7.26 4.70 -8.82
C VAL A 81 6.20 5.46 -8.02
N PHE A 82 6.34 5.42 -6.70
CA PHE A 82 5.45 6.12 -5.79
C PHE A 82 6.25 6.80 -4.69
N LEU A 83 5.78 7.98 -4.27
CA LEU A 83 6.32 8.73 -3.15
C LEU A 83 5.32 8.65 -2.01
N ASN A 84 5.77 8.17 -0.85
CA ASN A 84 4.96 8.20 0.36
C ASN A 84 5.25 9.48 1.13
N LEU A 85 4.22 10.31 1.29
CA LEU A 85 4.26 11.44 2.21
C LEU A 85 3.38 11.11 3.42
N PHE A 86 4.00 11.01 4.58
CA PHE A 86 3.30 10.89 5.85
C PHE A 86 3.28 12.29 6.49
N VAL A 87 2.08 12.79 6.80
CA VAL A 87 1.84 14.09 7.44
C VAL A 87 1.16 13.89 8.77
#